data_AF-X1F7Z9-F1
#
_entry.id   AF-X1F7Z9-F1
#
_cell.length_a   1.000
_cell.length_b   1.000
_cell.length_c   1.000
_cell.angle_alpha   90.00
_cell.angle_beta   90.00
_cell.angle_gamma   90.00
#
_symmetry.space_group_name_H-M   'P 1'
#
loop_
_entity.id
_entity.type
_entity.pdbx_description
1 polymer ?
#
loop_
_entity_poly.entity_id
_entity_poly.type
_entity_poly.pdbx_seq_one_letter_code
_entity_poly.pdbx_strand_id
1 'polypeptide(L)'
;MFNNQDFGLKEGNLYEIIATTYSITKNGKEIKPNASCMGIRMIEGEQIQISPFYNTITYKNLKEYSTIVINFIYEFLEVFQ
;
A
#
# COMPACT_ATOMS: atom_id res chain seq x y z
N MET A 1 -7.12 -8.63 -15.31
CA MET A 1 -7.04 -9.25 -13.97
C MET A 1 -5.60 -9.11 -13.51
N PHE A 2 -5.35 -8.82 -12.24
CA PHE A 2 -3.98 -8.64 -11.74
C PHE A 2 -3.26 -9.98 -11.74
N ASN A 3 -2.03 -10.04 -12.28
CA ASN A 3 -1.20 -11.24 -12.30
C ASN A 3 0.12 -10.93 -11.58
N ASN A 4 0.34 -11.63 -10.46
CA ASN A 4 1.52 -11.49 -9.61
C ASN A 4 2.84 -11.76 -10.34
N GLN A 5 2.82 -12.68 -11.31
CA GLN A 5 4.01 -13.09 -12.05
C GLN A 5 4.56 -11.97 -12.93
N ASP A 6 3.69 -11.09 -13.44
CA ASP A 6 4.08 -9.94 -14.27
C ASP A 6 4.95 -8.93 -13.48
N PHE A 7 4.85 -8.96 -12.15
CA PHE A 7 5.62 -8.12 -11.22
C PHE A 7 6.72 -8.90 -10.48
N GLY A 8 6.97 -10.16 -10.86
CA GLY A 8 7.95 -11.02 -10.19
C GLY A 8 7.57 -11.42 -8.75
N LEU A 9 6.29 -11.31 -8.39
CA LEU A 9 5.78 -11.64 -7.06
C LEU A 9 5.53 -13.15 -6.95
N LYS A 10 6.00 -13.73 -5.84
CA LYS A 10 5.89 -15.16 -5.54
C LYS A 10 5.13 -15.36 -4.24
N GLU A 11 4.25 -16.34 -4.21
CA GLU A 11 3.52 -16.72 -3.00
C GLU A 11 4.46 -17.02 -1.83
N GLY A 12 4.05 -16.65 -0.62
CA GLY A 12 4.82 -16.82 0.61
C GLY A 12 5.84 -15.71 0.89
N ASN A 13 6.25 -14.94 -0.12
CA ASN A 13 7.24 -13.88 0.04
C ASN A 13 6.64 -12.57 0.59
N LEU A 14 7.49 -11.81 1.29
CA LEU A 14 7.24 -10.44 1.74
C LEU A 14 8.03 -9.47 0.83
N TYR A 15 7.35 -8.43 0.35
CA TYR A 15 7.92 -7.41 -0.52
C TYR A 15 7.78 -6.03 0.12
N GLU A 16 8.86 -5.25 0.10
CA GLU A 16 8.83 -3.84 0.49
C GLU A 16 8.28 -2.99 -0.65
N ILE A 17 7.36 -2.09 -0.34
CA ILE A 17 6.70 -1.19 -1.27
C ILE A 17 6.57 0.21 -0.68
N ILE A 18 6.19 1.17 -1.53
CA ILE A 18 5.56 2.41 -1.05
C ILE A 18 4.05 2.31 -1.24
N ALA A 19 3.33 2.16 -0.12
CA ALA A 19 1.88 2.17 -0.08
C ALA A 19 1.35 3.61 -0.10
N THR A 20 0.54 3.94 -1.10
CA THR A 20 -0.22 5.20 -1.12
C THR A 20 -1.67 4.94 -0.73
N THR A 21 -2.14 5.64 0.28
CA THR A 21 -3.53 5.65 0.74
C THR A 21 -4.04 7.09 0.70
N TYR A 22 -5.34 7.32 0.89
CA TYR A 22 -5.88 8.67 0.91
C TYR A 22 -6.94 8.85 1.98
N SER A 23 -7.16 10.10 2.35
CA SER A 23 -8.38 10.55 3.02
C SER A 23 -9.11 11.59 2.19
N ILE A 24 -10.40 11.73 2.44
CA ILE A 24 -11.25 12.74 1.80
C ILE A 24 -11.60 13.77 2.88
N THR A 25 -11.35 15.05 2.63
CA THR A 25 -11.68 16.10 3.60
C THR A 25 -13.20 16.18 3.82
N LYS A 26 -13.63 16.67 4.99
CA LYS A 26 -15.04 16.69 5.43
C LYS A 26 -16.03 17.32 4.43
N ASN A 27 -15.56 18.13 3.49
CA ASN A 27 -16.38 18.77 2.47
C ASN A 27 -16.40 18.01 1.13
N GLY A 28 -15.77 16.83 1.04
CA GLY A 28 -15.72 16.00 -0.16
C GLY A 28 -14.88 16.56 -1.31
N LYS A 29 -14.21 17.70 -1.11
CA LYS A 29 -13.57 18.48 -2.17
C LYS A 29 -12.09 18.18 -2.38
N GLU A 30 -11.42 17.61 -1.38
CA GLU A 30 -9.97 17.41 -1.42
C GLU A 30 -9.62 15.99 -1.01
N ILE A 31 -8.78 15.36 -1.84
CA ILE A 31 -8.16 14.07 -1.57
C ILE A 31 -6.77 14.36 -1.01
N LYS A 32 -6.51 13.91 0.22
CA LYS A 32 -5.20 14.03 0.86
C LYS A 32 -4.46 12.69 0.78
N PRO A 33 -3.45 12.54 -0.10
CA PRO A 33 -2.68 11.32 -0.17
C PRO A 33 -1.73 11.17 1.04
N ASN A 34 -1.42 9.92 1.38
CA ASN A 34 -0.43 9.53 2.37
C ASN A 34 0.39 8.37 1.82
N ALA A 35 1.71 8.55 1.72
CA ALA A 35 2.65 7.52 1.30
C ALA A 35 3.42 6.97 2.53
N SER A 36 3.66 5.67 2.57
CA SER A 36 4.45 5.01 3.61
C SER A 36 5.17 3.80 3.06
N CYS A 37 6.39 3.53 3.53
CA CYS A 37 7.02 2.22 3.34
C CYS A 37 6.17 1.17 4.05
N MET A 38 5.92 0.06 3.37
CA MET A 38 5.08 -1.03 3.86
C MET A 38 5.56 -2.36 3.29
N GLY A 39 5.49 -3.41 4.10
CA GLY A 39 5.60 -4.78 3.61
C GLY A 39 4.24 -5.30 3.12
N ILE A 40 4.23 -5.97 1.96
CA ILE A 40 3.09 -6.76 1.47
C ILE A 40 3.48 -8.23 1.37
N ARG A 41 2.59 -9.13 1.76
CA ARG A 41 2.82 -10.58 1.63
C ARG A 41 1.90 -11.16 0.58
N MET A 42 2.48 -11.93 -0.33
CA MET A 42 1.69 -12.76 -1.25
C MET A 42 1.20 -13.99 -0.51
N ILE A 43 -0.11 -14.17 -0.44
CA ILE A 43 -0.74 -15.36 0.14
C ILE A 43 -1.44 -16.16 -0.97
N GLU A 44 -1.89 -17.37 -0.64
CA GLU A 44 -2.52 -18.27 -1.61
C GLU A 44 -3.71 -17.61 -2.33
N GLY A 45 -3.83 -17.92 -3.63
CA GLY A 45 -4.99 -17.49 -4.43
C GLY A 45 -4.90 -16.05 -4.93
N GLU A 46 -3.69 -15.61 -5.30
CA GLU A 46 -3.40 -14.28 -5.86
C GLU A 46 -3.76 -13.10 -4.94
N GLN A 47 -3.83 -13.35 -3.64
CA GLN A 47 -4.20 -12.35 -2.65
C GLN A 47 -2.96 -11.67 -2.04
N ILE A 48 -3.14 -10.41 -1.68
CA ILE A 48 -2.12 -9.60 -1.01
C ILE A 48 -2.59 -9.35 0.43
N GLN A 49 -1.76 -9.76 1.40
CA GLN A 49 -1.94 -9.41 2.80
C GLN A 49 -1.14 -8.15 3.14
N ILE A 50 -1.81 -7.18 3.77
CA ILE A 50 -1.21 -5.98 4.34
C ILE A 50 -1.59 -5.85 5.82
N SER A 51 -0.64 -5.45 6.66
CA SER A 51 -0.83 -5.36 8.12
C SER A 51 -0.30 -4.03 8.66
N PRO A 52 -0.96 -2.89 8.36
CA PRO A 52 -0.53 -1.58 8.85
C PRO A 52 -0.74 -1.48 10.37
N PHE A 53 0.18 -0.81 11.06
CA PHE A 53 0.02 -0.55 12.50
C PHE A 53 -1.20 0.33 12.77
N TYR A 54 -1.98 -0.03 13.79
CA TYR A 54 -3.29 0.57 14.12
C TYR A 54 -3.25 2.09 14.35
N ASN A 55 -2.10 2.62 14.77
CA ASN A 55 -1.91 4.04 15.07
C ASN A 55 -1.48 4.88 13.85
N THR A 56 -1.29 4.27 12.68
CA THR A 56 -0.81 4.96 11.47
C THR A 56 -1.94 5.62 10.67
N ILE A 57 -1.59 6.64 9.89
CA ILE A 57 -2.50 7.24 8.90
C ILE A 57 -2.92 6.19 7.86
N THR A 58 -1.98 5.36 7.41
CA THR A 58 -2.23 4.24 6.49
C THR A 58 -3.36 3.33 7.00
N TYR A 59 -3.32 2.88 8.26
CA TYR A 59 -4.39 2.07 8.84
C TYR A 59 -5.73 2.80 8.86
N LYS A 60 -5.76 4.07 9.28
CA LYS A 60 -6.99 4.87 9.33
C LYS A 60 -7.61 5.03 7.94
N ASN A 61 -6.80 5.38 6.94
CA ASN A 61 -7.25 5.54 5.56
C ASN A 61 -7.77 4.21 4.99
N LEU A 62 -7.09 3.10 5.22
CA LEU A 62 -7.54 1.78 4.75
C LEU A 62 -8.83 1.33 5.43
N LYS A 63 -8.98 1.60 6.73
CA LYS A 63 -10.19 1.27 7.48
C LYS A 63 -11.42 2.02 6.96
N GLU A 64 -11.23 3.25 6.49
CA GLU A 64 -12.35 4.11 6.07
C GLU A 64 -12.65 4.00 4.56
N TYR A 65 -11.63 3.87 3.71
CA TYR A 65 -11.78 3.96 2.25
C TYR A 65 -11.42 2.67 1.51
N SER A 66 -10.86 1.65 2.18
CA SER A 66 -10.54 0.33 1.61
C SER A 66 -9.75 0.36 0.31
N THR A 67 -8.96 1.41 0.08
CA THR A 67 -8.26 1.64 -1.19
C THR A 67 -6.79 1.93 -0.95
N ILE A 68 -5.95 1.32 -1.79
CA ILE A 68 -4.49 1.42 -1.76
C ILE A 68 -3.95 1.42 -3.18
N VAL A 69 -2.88 2.17 -3.39
CA VAL A 69 -2.01 2.04 -4.56
C VAL A 69 -0.67 1.47 -4.07
N ILE A 70 -0.24 0.38 -4.70
CA ILE A 70 1.03 -0.29 -4.42
C ILE A 70 2.04 0.18 -5.46
N ASN A 71 3.10 0.83 -5.01
CA ASN A 71 4.20 1.26 -5.87
C ASN A 71 5.41 0.37 -5.61
N PHE A 72 5.79 -0.42 -6.61
CA PHE A 72 7.05 -1.15 -6.63
C PHE A 72 8.17 -0.19 -7.04
N ILE A 73 9.18 -0.04 -6.18
CA ILE A 73 10.31 0.84 -6.43
C ILE A 73 11.58 0.00 -6.54
N TYR A 74 12.31 0.18 -7.65
CA TYR A 74 13.56 -0.53 -7.93
C TYR A 74 14.82 0.23 -7.47
N GLU A 75 14.71 1.53 -7.20
CA GLU A 75 15.81 2.40 -6.78
C GLU A 75 15.62 2.96 -5.37
N PHE A 76 16.72 3.10 -4.64
CA PHE A 76 16.74 3.79 -3.35
C PHE A 76 16.41 5.28 -3.60
N LEU A 77 15.15 5.67 -3.36
CA LEU A 77 14.76 7.07 -3.32
C LEU A 77 15.08 7.63 -1.93
N GLU A 78 16.02 8.57 -1.84
CA GLU A 78 16.16 9.44 -0.66
C GLU A 78 14.87 10.26 -0.53
N VAL A 79 13.95 9.78 0.32
CA VAL A 79 12.79 10.56 0.74
C VAL A 79 13.29 11.54 1.81
N PHE A 80 13.67 12.75 1.39
CA PHE A 80 13.99 13.84 2.30
C PHE A 80 12.75 14.11 3.19
N GLN A 81 12.91 13.84 4.49
CA GLN A 81 11.96 14.19 5.55
C GLN A 81 12.11 15.65 5.97
#